data_AF-A0A8H4SA16-F1
#
_entry.id   AF-A0A8H4SA16-F1
#
_cell.length_a   1.000
_cell.length_b   1.000
_cell.length_c   1.000
_cell.angle_alpha   90.00
_cell.angle_beta   90.00
_cell.angle_gamma   90.00
#
_symmetry.space_group_name_H-M   'P 1'
#
loop_
_entity.id
_entity.type
_entity.pdbx_description
1 polymer ?
#
loop_
_entity_poly.entity_id
_entity_poly.type
_entity_poly.pdbx_seq_one_letter_code
_entity_poly.pdbx_strand_id
1 'polypeptide(L)'
;MDSQLWVEPEDLRNKILLAGGDEVRKALWGFGMVSDASGVGSFADAYVDSNLFTRRRPQYETLAADQIVNVKNLGAKGDGTTDDTAILNYALSYTANLSSIVYIPHGVYMIHDTLHVPVGSHAEDPRVTVRVGASGDVGIVEIQDLLFTVSGPTAGAILVEWNVEQSVKGSAAIWDSHIRIGGVNTGSVNEDCIAASLLLHLTLSSTAYLENIWVWVADHDLDVSSQDQIDIYAARGILIESQLTWLYGTASEHSTLYQYQLSGAQNILIGMIQTESPYYQPSPEAPVPFTPGMFVNDPNFDDYKSDSTKYAVSWDVRIVESSSIWVLSTGIYSWAIVEMITPYKGTPTYAKDNMNGLLSSILAWLSSANQTAGLREFDGFSIYSTSTLEPLDLPIGCQSAMTERIKCDPVLNSMISAKYHGSLNNDTLTESVCDPTCGQNLQA
;
A
#
# COMPACT_ATOMS: atom_id res chain seq x y z
N MET A 1 2.29 19.76 -36.98
CA MET A 1 2.52 18.54 -37.75
C MET A 1 4.02 18.31 -37.77
N ASP A 2 4.50 17.41 -36.93
CA ASP A 2 5.72 16.62 -37.18
C ASP A 2 5.64 15.42 -36.24
N SER A 3 4.98 14.37 -36.73
CA SER A 3 4.89 13.11 -36.04
C SER A 3 6.23 12.39 -36.22
N GLN A 4 7.06 12.34 -35.17
CA GLN A 4 8.02 11.25 -35.02
C GLN A 4 7.23 9.97 -34.70
N LEU A 5 6.52 9.47 -35.72
CA LEU A 5 6.07 8.10 -35.78
C LEU A 5 7.30 7.21 -35.66
N TRP A 6 7.28 6.36 -34.65
CA TRP A 6 8.08 5.16 -34.49
C TRP A 6 8.74 4.70 -35.79
N VAL A 7 10.02 5.05 -35.95
CA VAL A 7 10.85 4.40 -36.95
C VAL A 7 11.11 3.00 -36.41
N GLU A 8 10.31 2.03 -36.84
CA GLU A 8 10.79 0.65 -36.91
C GLU A 8 12.18 0.71 -37.56
N PRO A 9 13.23 0.16 -36.94
CA PRO A 9 14.44 -0.12 -37.68
C PRO A 9 14.04 -1.12 -38.77
N GLU A 10 13.95 -0.67 -40.02
CA GLU A 10 13.61 -1.55 -41.15
C GLU A 10 14.56 -2.75 -41.25
N ASP A 11 15.75 -2.61 -40.65
CA ASP A 11 16.78 -3.62 -40.45
C ASP A 11 16.43 -4.73 -39.43
N LEU A 12 15.32 -4.70 -38.68
CA LEU A 12 14.94 -5.80 -37.77
C LEU A 12 13.83 -6.71 -38.32
N ARG A 13 13.14 -6.34 -39.39
CA ARG A 13 12.10 -7.19 -40.01
C ARG A 13 12.70 -8.52 -40.47
N ASN A 14 12.05 -9.62 -40.12
CA ASN A 14 12.48 -11.00 -40.40
C ASN A 14 13.82 -11.44 -39.76
N LYS A 15 14.39 -10.68 -38.80
CA LYS A 15 15.52 -11.15 -37.99
C LYS A 15 15.03 -11.91 -36.75
N ILE A 16 15.73 -12.98 -36.40
CA ILE A 16 15.51 -13.70 -35.14
C ILE A 16 16.08 -12.83 -34.00
N LEU A 17 15.21 -12.20 -33.23
CA LEU A 17 15.59 -11.39 -32.06
C LEU A 17 16.06 -12.25 -30.88
N LEU A 18 15.51 -13.46 -30.75
CA LEU A 18 15.87 -14.42 -29.72
C LEU A 18 15.85 -15.84 -30.31
N ALA A 19 17.00 -16.52 -30.31
CA ALA A 19 17.08 -17.89 -30.79
C ALA A 19 16.39 -18.87 -29.81
N GLY A 20 15.48 -19.66 -30.37
CA GLY A 20 14.78 -20.77 -29.71
C GLY A 20 15.39 -22.14 -29.99
N GLY A 21 14.67 -23.19 -29.59
CA GLY A 21 15.06 -24.61 -29.65
C GLY A 21 14.03 -25.46 -28.88
N ASP A 22 14.28 -26.76 -28.73
CA ASP A 22 13.33 -27.69 -28.08
C ASP A 22 13.06 -27.35 -26.60
N GLU A 23 14.08 -26.89 -25.88
CA GLU A 23 13.96 -26.20 -24.59
C GLU A 23 15.05 -25.12 -24.52
N VAL A 24 14.69 -23.87 -24.27
CA VAL A 24 15.65 -22.79 -24.05
C VAL A 24 15.27 -22.02 -22.80
N ARG A 25 15.94 -22.33 -21.69
CA ARG A 25 15.83 -21.56 -20.46
C ARG A 25 16.49 -20.20 -20.65
N LYS A 26 15.67 -19.17 -20.64
CA LYS A 26 16.11 -17.80 -20.42
C LYS A 26 15.90 -17.53 -18.94
N ALA A 27 16.94 -17.13 -18.22
CA ALA A 27 16.75 -16.47 -16.93
C ALA A 27 15.92 -15.19 -17.10
N LEU A 28 15.88 -14.68 -18.35
CA LEU A 28 15.40 -13.35 -18.68
C LEU A 28 15.37 -13.05 -20.17
N TRP A 29 14.36 -12.29 -20.63
CA TRP A 29 14.38 -11.53 -21.88
C TRP A 29 13.31 -10.43 -21.85
N GLY A 30 13.53 -9.31 -22.56
CA GLY A 30 12.51 -8.26 -22.73
C GLY A 30 12.79 -7.35 -23.93
N PHE A 31 11.78 -6.60 -24.36
CA PHE A 31 11.91 -5.64 -25.48
C PHE A 31 11.17 -4.33 -25.17
N GLY A 32 11.91 -3.23 -25.08
CA GLY A 32 11.39 -1.90 -24.76
C GLY A 32 12.42 -1.06 -23.98
N MET A 33 11.96 0.07 -23.43
CA MET A 33 12.82 1.03 -22.71
C MET A 33 13.12 0.57 -21.28
N VAL A 34 14.40 0.45 -20.91
CA VAL A 34 14.83 0.29 -19.50
C VAL A 34 15.40 1.60 -19.00
N SER A 35 14.93 2.08 -17.85
CA SER A 35 15.38 3.33 -17.22
C SER A 35 15.82 3.12 -15.76
N ASP A 36 16.54 4.08 -15.20
CA ASP A 36 16.95 4.11 -13.80
C ASP A 36 16.87 5.54 -13.23
N ALA A 37 17.36 5.76 -12.01
CA ALA A 37 17.37 7.09 -11.37
C ALA A 37 18.29 8.13 -12.05
N SER A 38 19.18 7.73 -12.98
CA SER A 38 19.99 8.64 -13.78
C SER A 38 19.27 9.16 -15.02
N GLY A 39 18.22 8.45 -15.46
CA GLY A 39 17.48 8.75 -16.69
C GLY A 39 18.11 8.18 -17.96
N VAL A 40 19.08 7.27 -17.85
CA VAL A 40 19.71 6.63 -19.01
C VAL A 40 18.84 5.49 -19.53
N GLY A 41 18.12 5.75 -20.62
CA GLY A 41 17.42 4.73 -21.40
C GLY A 41 18.40 3.79 -22.09
N SER A 42 18.35 2.49 -21.78
CA SER A 42 19.12 1.45 -22.49
C SER A 42 18.24 0.25 -22.85
N PHE A 43 18.63 -0.47 -23.91
CA PHE A 43 18.06 -1.78 -24.21
C PHE A 43 18.78 -2.83 -23.35
N ALA A 44 18.06 -3.44 -22.42
CA ALA A 44 18.61 -4.43 -21.51
C ALA A 44 17.61 -5.55 -21.21
N ASP A 45 18.16 -6.73 -20.95
CA ASP A 45 17.46 -7.84 -20.33
C ASP A 45 17.28 -7.53 -18.81
N ALA A 46 16.06 -7.60 -18.23
CA ALA A 46 15.74 -7.24 -16.80
C ALA A 46 15.20 -8.37 -15.83
N TYR A 47 16.08 -9.00 -15.03
CA TYR A 47 16.03 -10.36 -14.40
C TYR A 47 14.88 -10.77 -13.47
N VAL A 48 14.44 -12.06 -13.54
CA VAL A 48 13.78 -12.81 -12.44
C VAL A 48 14.10 -14.33 -12.52
N ASP A 49 15.12 -14.82 -11.81
CA ASP A 49 15.42 -16.27 -11.69
C ASP A 49 14.91 -16.85 -10.36
N SER A 50 13.58 -16.95 -10.25
CA SER A 50 12.95 -17.80 -9.23
C SER A 50 11.61 -18.32 -9.72
N ASN A 51 11.25 -19.54 -9.31
CA ASN A 51 9.86 -19.98 -9.35
C ASN A 51 9.09 -19.12 -8.34
N LEU A 52 8.46 -18.05 -8.83
CA LEU A 52 7.66 -17.15 -8.00
C LEU A 52 6.60 -17.97 -7.26
N PHE A 53 6.49 -17.72 -5.95
CA PHE A 53 5.61 -18.51 -5.11
C PHE A 53 4.16 -18.17 -5.46
N THR A 54 3.44 -19.16 -5.99
CA THR A 54 2.01 -19.07 -6.27
C THR A 54 1.28 -20.14 -5.47
N ARG A 55 0.11 -19.76 -4.95
CA ARG A 55 -0.79 -20.64 -4.21
C ARG A 55 -2.20 -20.40 -4.74
N ARG A 56 -2.72 -21.38 -5.47
CA ARG A 56 -4.12 -21.37 -5.94
C ARG A 56 -5.08 -21.37 -4.75
N ARG A 57 -6.24 -20.73 -4.94
CA ARG A 57 -7.36 -20.77 -4.02
C ARG A 57 -7.68 -22.23 -3.60
N PRO A 58 -7.72 -22.54 -2.29
CA PRO A 58 -8.07 -23.87 -1.79
C PRO A 58 -9.56 -24.17 -2.04
N GLN A 59 -9.87 -25.35 -2.58
CA GLN A 59 -11.27 -25.80 -2.76
C GLN A 59 -11.76 -26.76 -1.66
N TYR A 60 -10.87 -27.16 -0.75
CA TYR A 60 -11.18 -27.98 0.43
C TYR A 60 -11.89 -29.31 0.14
N GLU A 61 -11.62 -29.92 -1.03
CA GLU A 61 -12.36 -31.06 -1.59
C GLU A 61 -12.32 -32.33 -0.72
N THR A 62 -11.44 -32.38 0.27
CA THR A 62 -11.24 -33.51 1.19
C THR A 62 -11.86 -33.31 2.58
N LEU A 63 -12.45 -32.14 2.87
CA LEU A 63 -13.08 -31.89 4.17
C LEU A 63 -14.45 -32.56 4.29
N ALA A 64 -14.74 -33.09 5.48
CA ALA A 64 -16.05 -33.59 5.82
C ALA A 64 -17.00 -32.43 6.21
N ALA A 65 -18.31 -32.63 6.02
CA ALA A 65 -19.31 -31.59 6.21
C ALA A 65 -19.46 -31.12 7.68
N ASP A 66 -19.03 -31.93 8.65
CA ASP A 66 -18.97 -31.60 10.08
C ASP A 66 -17.76 -30.72 10.44
N GLN A 67 -16.76 -30.59 9.56
CA GLN A 67 -15.65 -29.64 9.66
C GLN A 67 -16.01 -28.25 9.11
N ILE A 68 -17.26 -28.02 8.69
CA ILE A 68 -17.75 -26.78 8.11
C ILE A 68 -18.89 -26.23 8.96
N VAL A 69 -18.64 -25.10 9.64
CA VAL A 69 -19.60 -24.45 10.54
C VAL A 69 -20.29 -23.30 9.82
N ASN A 70 -21.56 -23.51 9.48
CA ASN A 70 -22.41 -22.49 8.86
C ASN A 70 -22.89 -21.48 9.91
N VAL A 71 -22.55 -20.19 9.75
CA VAL A 71 -22.91 -19.13 10.70
C VAL A 71 -24.43 -18.95 10.90
N LYS A 72 -25.26 -19.24 9.89
CA LYS A 72 -26.72 -19.18 10.01
C LYS A 72 -27.29 -20.29 10.91
N ASN A 73 -26.58 -21.42 11.04
CA ASN A 73 -26.94 -22.47 12.01
C ASN A 73 -26.60 -22.07 13.46
N LEU A 74 -25.65 -21.14 13.66
CA LEU A 74 -25.30 -20.58 14.96
C LEU A 74 -26.22 -19.40 15.35
N GLY A 75 -26.85 -18.74 14.38
CA GLY A 75 -27.90 -17.75 14.60
C GLY A 75 -27.77 -16.47 13.79
N ALA A 76 -26.68 -16.29 13.04
CA ALA A 76 -26.45 -15.13 12.18
C ALA A 76 -27.57 -14.97 11.15
N LYS A 77 -27.97 -13.73 10.84
CA LYS A 77 -29.07 -13.46 9.91
C LYS A 77 -28.57 -13.28 8.48
N GLY A 78 -27.58 -12.41 8.30
CA GLY A 78 -27.16 -11.96 6.98
C GLY A 78 -28.29 -11.27 6.22
N ASP A 79 -29.12 -10.48 6.91
CA ASP A 79 -30.32 -9.81 6.40
C ASP A 79 -30.14 -8.32 6.05
N GLY A 80 -28.95 -7.76 6.26
CA GLY A 80 -28.62 -6.35 6.01
C GLY A 80 -29.10 -5.37 7.07
N THR A 81 -29.63 -5.84 8.21
CA THR A 81 -30.20 -4.98 9.27
C THR A 81 -29.90 -5.46 10.69
N THR A 82 -29.83 -6.77 10.93
CA THR A 82 -29.51 -7.36 12.23
C THR A 82 -28.00 -7.30 12.48
N ASP A 83 -27.62 -6.82 13.67
CA ASP A 83 -26.25 -6.90 14.18
C ASP A 83 -25.83 -8.36 14.37
N ASP A 84 -24.92 -8.82 13.50
CA ASP A 84 -24.36 -10.16 13.51
C ASP A 84 -22.95 -10.20 14.15
N THR A 85 -22.38 -9.08 14.65
CA THR A 85 -21.01 -9.01 15.19
C THR A 85 -20.75 -10.10 16.24
N ALA A 86 -21.61 -10.19 17.25
CA ALA A 86 -21.39 -11.09 18.38
C ALA A 86 -21.39 -12.57 17.97
N ILE A 87 -22.26 -12.95 17.02
CA ILE A 87 -22.40 -14.34 16.59
C ILE A 87 -21.35 -14.74 15.54
N LEU A 88 -20.87 -13.80 14.73
CA LEU A 88 -19.73 -14.03 13.82
C LEU A 88 -18.42 -14.15 14.59
N ASN A 89 -18.16 -13.28 15.58
CA ASN A 89 -17.00 -13.41 16.48
C ASN A 89 -17.03 -14.74 17.26
N TYR A 90 -18.21 -15.18 17.72
CA TYR A 90 -18.38 -16.52 18.30
C TYR A 90 -18.08 -17.63 17.28
N ALA A 91 -18.61 -17.55 16.06
CA ALA A 91 -18.38 -18.56 15.03
C ALA A 91 -16.90 -18.73 14.70
N LEU A 92 -16.19 -17.62 14.44
CA LEU A 92 -14.77 -17.60 14.11
C LEU A 92 -13.90 -18.17 15.24
N SER A 93 -14.13 -17.74 16.48
CA SER A 93 -13.40 -18.27 17.65
C SER A 93 -13.72 -19.74 17.94
N TYR A 94 -14.96 -20.17 17.72
CA TYR A 94 -15.38 -21.57 17.86
C TYR A 94 -14.70 -22.48 16.83
N THR A 95 -14.67 -22.09 15.55
CA THR A 95 -14.04 -22.90 14.49
C THR A 95 -12.52 -22.95 14.59
N ALA A 96 -11.88 -21.85 15.00
CA ALA A 96 -10.43 -21.82 15.21
C ALA A 96 -9.99 -22.83 16.28
N ASN A 97 -10.74 -22.92 17.39
CA ASN A 97 -10.53 -23.94 18.44
C ASN A 97 -10.76 -25.40 17.97
N LEU A 98 -11.48 -25.60 16.86
CA LEU A 98 -11.80 -26.91 16.29
C LEU A 98 -11.02 -27.23 15.01
N SER A 99 -10.08 -26.37 14.59
CA SER A 99 -9.40 -26.45 13.28
C SER A 99 -10.38 -26.70 12.11
N SER A 100 -11.52 -26.01 12.15
CA SER A 100 -12.65 -26.15 11.22
C SER A 100 -12.85 -24.88 10.39
N ILE A 101 -13.63 -24.96 9.32
CA ILE A 101 -13.93 -23.82 8.43
C ILE A 101 -15.21 -23.10 8.88
N VAL A 102 -15.19 -21.77 8.93
CA VAL A 102 -16.42 -20.96 8.93
C VAL A 102 -16.96 -20.90 7.52
N TYR A 103 -18.22 -21.30 7.33
CA TYR A 103 -18.96 -20.99 6.12
C TYR A 103 -19.93 -19.84 6.39
N ILE A 104 -19.78 -18.76 5.62
CA ILE A 104 -20.67 -17.60 5.61
C ILE A 104 -21.56 -17.72 4.36
N PRO A 105 -22.82 -18.18 4.46
CA PRO A 105 -23.72 -18.21 3.32
C PRO A 105 -23.99 -16.81 2.78
N HIS A 106 -24.38 -16.70 1.51
CA HIS A 106 -24.81 -15.43 0.91
C HIS A 106 -25.84 -14.67 1.79
N GLY A 107 -25.58 -13.38 1.96
CA GLY A 107 -26.32 -12.45 2.81
C GLY A 107 -25.48 -11.19 3.09
N VAL A 108 -26.11 -10.17 3.66
CA VAL A 108 -25.41 -8.95 4.12
C VAL A 108 -25.38 -8.99 5.65
N TYR A 109 -24.20 -9.11 6.23
CA TYR A 109 -24.02 -9.25 7.68
C TYR A 109 -23.57 -7.92 8.25
N MET A 110 -24.44 -7.28 9.05
CA MET A 110 -24.09 -6.01 9.68
C MET A 110 -23.18 -6.25 10.88
N ILE A 111 -22.13 -5.44 10.98
CA ILE A 111 -21.25 -5.42 12.14
C ILE A 111 -21.16 -3.99 12.70
N HIS A 112 -21.30 -3.85 14.02
CA HIS A 112 -21.21 -2.57 14.71
C HIS A 112 -19.96 -2.43 15.60
N ASP A 113 -19.16 -3.49 15.71
CA ASP A 113 -17.87 -3.52 16.39
C ASP A 113 -16.94 -4.54 15.69
N THR A 114 -15.64 -4.51 16.00
CA THR A 114 -14.60 -5.26 15.29
C THR A 114 -14.94 -6.75 15.15
N LEU A 115 -14.88 -7.23 13.90
CA LEU A 115 -14.86 -8.65 13.58
C LEU A 115 -13.41 -9.17 13.69
N HIS A 116 -13.15 -9.97 14.72
CA HIS A 116 -11.86 -10.59 14.96
C HIS A 116 -11.79 -11.93 14.22
N VAL A 117 -11.00 -12.00 13.16
CA VAL A 117 -10.54 -13.27 12.58
C VAL A 117 -9.39 -13.75 13.48
N PRO A 118 -9.61 -14.78 14.32
CA PRO A 118 -8.83 -14.99 15.52
C PRO A 118 -7.45 -15.57 15.22
N VAL A 119 -6.46 -14.75 15.50
CA VAL A 119 -5.43 -15.11 16.47
C VAL A 119 -5.48 -13.99 17.56
N GLY A 120 -4.99 -14.20 18.79
CA GLY A 120 -5.53 -13.54 20.01
C GLY A 120 -5.15 -12.05 20.22
N SER A 121 -6.13 -11.14 20.34
CA SER A 121 -5.93 -9.67 20.23
C SER A 121 -6.48 -8.77 21.37
N HIS A 122 -5.99 -7.51 21.43
CA HIS A 122 -6.59 -6.33 22.08
C HIS A 122 -6.18 -5.03 21.31
N ALA A 123 -6.86 -3.88 21.55
CA ALA A 123 -6.95 -2.69 20.67
C ALA A 123 -6.75 -1.34 21.45
N GLU A 124 -6.90 -0.08 20.97
CA GLU A 124 -7.76 0.55 19.92
C GLU A 124 -7.17 1.87 19.31
N ASP A 125 -7.77 2.33 18.17
CA ASP A 125 -7.80 3.66 17.51
C ASP A 125 -6.80 3.95 16.35
N PRO A 126 -7.26 4.34 15.12
CA PRO A 126 -8.62 4.23 14.54
C PRO A 126 -9.26 2.82 14.66
N ARG A 127 -10.56 2.71 14.33
CA ARG A 127 -11.31 1.46 14.56
C ARG A 127 -11.24 0.52 13.35
N VAL A 128 -10.75 -0.67 13.62
CA VAL A 128 -10.68 -1.76 12.65
C VAL A 128 -12.02 -2.47 12.54
N THR A 129 -12.52 -2.58 11.31
CA THR A 129 -13.76 -3.29 10.99
C THR A 129 -13.52 -4.81 10.98
N VAL A 130 -12.50 -5.29 10.26
CA VAL A 130 -12.07 -6.70 10.26
C VAL A 130 -10.59 -6.80 10.63
N ARG A 131 -10.29 -7.43 11.76
CA ARG A 131 -8.93 -7.65 12.26
C ARG A 131 -8.50 -9.08 11.98
N VAL A 132 -7.43 -9.27 11.21
CA VAL A 132 -6.88 -10.57 10.82
C VAL A 132 -5.63 -10.90 11.63
N GLY A 133 -5.83 -11.62 12.74
CA GLY A 133 -4.83 -11.82 13.79
C GLY A 133 -4.56 -10.56 14.60
N ALA A 134 -3.87 -10.70 15.73
CA ALA A 134 -3.23 -9.60 16.45
C ALA A 134 -1.79 -9.38 15.97
N SER A 135 -1.19 -8.26 16.39
CA SER A 135 0.24 -8.03 16.23
C SER A 135 1.05 -9.14 16.91
N GLY A 136 2.01 -9.71 16.17
CA GLY A 136 2.87 -10.80 16.65
C GLY A 136 2.27 -12.21 16.61
N ASP A 137 1.05 -12.39 16.09
CA ASP A 137 0.47 -13.71 15.91
C ASP A 137 1.03 -14.44 14.69
N VAL A 138 1.34 -15.72 14.85
CA VAL A 138 1.85 -16.61 13.78
C VAL A 138 0.86 -17.76 13.58
N GLY A 139 0.35 -17.96 12.36
CA GLY A 139 -0.74 -18.93 12.15
C GLY A 139 -1.03 -19.34 10.71
N ILE A 140 -2.24 -19.85 10.51
CA ILE A 140 -2.84 -20.15 9.20
C ILE A 140 -4.15 -19.38 9.14
N VAL A 141 -4.32 -18.53 8.13
CA VAL A 141 -5.57 -17.81 7.87
C VAL A 141 -5.82 -17.85 6.37
N GLU A 142 -7.01 -18.31 6.00
CA GLU A 142 -7.42 -18.46 4.60
C GLU A 142 -8.82 -17.86 4.44
N ILE A 143 -8.90 -16.75 3.70
CA ILE A 143 -10.15 -16.02 3.44
C ILE A 143 -10.48 -16.15 1.94
N GLN A 144 -11.74 -16.42 1.61
CA GLN A 144 -12.17 -16.50 0.21
C GLN A 144 -13.64 -16.12 0.00
N ASP A 145 -13.94 -15.65 -1.21
CA ASP A 145 -15.30 -15.35 -1.70
C ASP A 145 -16.09 -14.35 -0.81
N LEU A 146 -15.41 -13.36 -0.18
CA LEU A 146 -16.03 -12.34 0.69
C LEU A 146 -16.03 -10.93 0.08
N LEU A 147 -17.07 -10.15 0.37
CA LEU A 147 -17.15 -8.72 0.05
C LEU A 147 -17.16 -7.90 1.35
N PHE A 148 -16.12 -7.10 1.57
CA PHE A 148 -16.03 -6.15 2.67
C PHE A 148 -16.52 -4.77 2.21
N THR A 149 -17.36 -4.13 3.02
CA THR A 149 -18.01 -2.85 2.69
C THR A 149 -18.37 -2.09 3.97
N VAL A 150 -18.95 -0.90 3.82
CA VAL A 150 -19.45 -0.06 4.92
C VAL A 150 -20.92 0.30 4.70
N SER A 151 -21.56 0.82 5.74
CA SER A 151 -22.91 1.36 5.66
C SER A 151 -22.96 2.71 6.37
N GLY A 152 -23.15 3.78 5.59
CA GLY A 152 -23.13 5.16 6.09
C GLY A 152 -21.71 5.75 6.24
N PRO A 153 -21.59 6.98 6.77
CA PRO A 153 -20.31 7.65 6.97
C PRO A 153 -19.50 6.98 8.08
N THR A 154 -18.43 6.31 7.70
CA THR A 154 -17.51 5.57 8.59
C THR A 154 -16.07 6.08 8.47
N ALA A 155 -15.91 7.40 8.46
CA ALA A 155 -14.63 8.11 8.25
C ALA A 155 -13.43 7.60 9.05
N GLY A 156 -13.63 7.05 10.25
CA GLY A 156 -12.58 6.48 11.11
C GLY A 156 -12.27 4.99 10.91
N ALA A 157 -12.86 4.32 9.93
CA ALA A 157 -12.69 2.89 9.72
C ALA A 157 -11.36 2.54 9.04
N ILE A 158 -10.66 1.54 9.59
CA ILE A 158 -9.73 0.67 8.85
C ILE A 158 -10.53 -0.57 8.45
N LEU A 159 -10.72 -0.84 7.16
CA LEU A 159 -11.63 -1.93 6.77
C LEU A 159 -11.09 -3.32 7.06
N VAL A 160 -9.86 -3.58 6.61
CA VAL A 160 -9.16 -4.83 6.88
C VAL A 160 -7.77 -4.50 7.42
N GLU A 161 -7.52 -4.82 8.69
CA GLU A 161 -6.19 -4.79 9.29
C GLU A 161 -5.64 -6.22 9.31
N TRP A 162 -4.50 -6.43 8.65
CA TRP A 162 -3.86 -7.71 8.48
C TRP A 162 -2.56 -7.75 9.29
N ASN A 163 -2.56 -8.50 10.39
CA ASN A 163 -1.46 -8.56 11.35
C ASN A 163 -0.70 -9.89 11.34
N VAL A 164 -1.37 -10.98 10.96
CA VAL A 164 -0.87 -12.34 11.10
C VAL A 164 0.37 -12.62 10.24
N GLU A 165 1.37 -13.24 10.85
CA GLU A 165 2.51 -13.86 10.18
C GLU A 165 2.17 -15.31 9.80
N GLN A 166 2.66 -15.76 8.65
CA GLN A 166 2.46 -17.10 8.14
C GLN A 166 3.29 -18.15 8.93
N SER A 167 2.64 -19.19 9.45
CA SER A 167 3.32 -20.34 10.07
C SER A 167 4.01 -21.26 9.05
N VAL A 168 3.47 -21.28 7.82
CA VAL A 168 3.99 -22.00 6.64
C VAL A 168 3.89 -21.08 5.42
N LYS A 169 4.78 -21.23 4.43
CA LYS A 169 4.79 -20.35 3.24
C LYS A 169 3.41 -20.30 2.52
N GLY A 170 2.84 -19.11 2.42
CA GLY A 170 1.51 -18.85 1.85
C GLY A 170 0.31 -19.27 2.71
N SER A 171 0.51 -19.51 4.01
CA SER A 171 -0.58 -19.92 4.93
C SER A 171 -1.39 -18.78 5.53
N ALA A 172 -0.90 -17.54 5.44
CA ALA A 172 -1.67 -16.33 5.70
C ALA A 172 -2.06 -15.74 4.33
N ALA A 173 -3.31 -15.92 3.90
CA ALA A 173 -3.71 -15.72 2.51
C ALA A 173 -5.20 -15.39 2.29
N ILE A 174 -5.48 -14.72 1.18
CA ILE A 174 -6.82 -14.29 0.76
C ILE A 174 -6.97 -14.37 -0.77
N TRP A 175 -8.12 -14.88 -1.22
CA TRP A 175 -8.49 -15.03 -2.64
C TRP A 175 -9.88 -14.50 -2.94
N ASP A 176 -10.12 -13.98 -4.14
CA ASP A 176 -11.47 -13.66 -4.66
C ASP A 176 -12.34 -12.90 -3.64
N SER A 177 -11.72 -12.00 -2.89
CA SER A 177 -12.34 -11.27 -1.80
C SER A 177 -12.03 -9.79 -1.97
N HIS A 178 -13.05 -8.95 -1.94
CA HIS A 178 -12.95 -7.59 -2.43
C HIS A 178 -13.37 -6.61 -1.34
N ILE A 179 -12.76 -5.42 -1.33
CA ILE A 179 -13.22 -4.28 -0.56
C ILE A 179 -13.92 -3.35 -1.54
N ARG A 180 -15.21 -3.08 -1.31
CA ARG A 180 -16.04 -2.25 -2.18
C ARG A 180 -16.79 -1.22 -1.35
N ILE A 181 -16.46 0.05 -1.51
CA ILE A 181 -17.01 1.16 -0.74
C ILE A 181 -17.92 1.99 -1.64
N GLY A 182 -19.18 2.20 -1.25
CA GLY A 182 -20.13 2.98 -2.04
C GLY A 182 -21.11 3.77 -1.15
N GLY A 183 -21.81 4.72 -1.75
CA GLY A 183 -22.75 5.63 -1.09
C GLY A 183 -23.56 6.41 -2.13
N VAL A 184 -24.25 7.48 -1.73
CA VAL A 184 -25.22 8.15 -2.61
C VAL A 184 -24.99 9.67 -2.73
N ASN A 185 -24.73 10.08 -3.98
CA ASN A 185 -24.88 11.43 -4.56
C ASN A 185 -23.84 12.52 -4.24
N THR A 186 -23.91 13.59 -5.04
CA THR A 186 -22.78 14.30 -5.67
C THR A 186 -22.58 15.74 -5.19
N GLY A 187 -21.37 16.28 -5.41
CA GLY A 187 -21.09 17.71 -5.37
C GLY A 187 -19.86 18.12 -4.57
N SER A 188 -19.93 19.30 -3.94
CA SER A 188 -18.93 19.72 -2.95
C SER A 188 -18.83 18.68 -1.82
N VAL A 189 -17.61 18.43 -1.32
CA VAL A 189 -17.30 17.51 -0.21
C VAL A 189 -18.49 17.32 0.74
N ASN A 190 -19.09 16.14 0.67
CA ASN A 190 -20.16 15.73 1.55
C ASN A 190 -19.58 14.89 2.69
N GLU A 191 -19.70 15.36 3.93
CA GLU A 191 -19.23 14.63 5.11
C GLU A 191 -19.94 13.27 5.27
N ASP A 192 -21.20 13.16 4.82
CA ASP A 192 -21.96 11.90 4.80
C ASP A 192 -21.39 10.86 3.80
N CYS A 193 -20.54 11.28 2.85
CA CYS A 193 -19.86 10.42 1.88
C CYS A 193 -18.42 10.04 2.29
N ILE A 194 -17.97 10.42 3.50
CA ILE A 194 -16.65 10.04 4.02
C ILE A 194 -16.74 8.64 4.63
N ALA A 195 -16.21 7.66 3.90
CA ALA A 195 -16.52 6.25 4.09
C ALA A 195 -15.41 5.44 4.77
N ALA A 196 -14.13 5.79 4.65
CA ALA A 196 -13.05 5.09 5.35
C ALA A 196 -11.77 5.91 5.51
N SER A 197 -10.98 5.57 6.53
CA SER A 197 -9.62 6.11 6.71
C SER A 197 -8.56 5.27 5.98
N LEU A 198 -8.76 3.95 5.92
CA LEU A 198 -7.87 3.03 5.22
C LEU A 198 -8.64 1.77 4.82
N LEU A 199 -8.48 1.30 3.59
CA LEU A 199 -9.22 0.12 3.12
C LEU A 199 -8.53 -1.19 3.51
N LEU A 200 -7.22 -1.30 3.25
CA LEU A 200 -6.43 -2.47 3.59
C LEU A 200 -5.08 -2.07 4.19
N HIS A 201 -4.77 -2.63 5.35
CA HIS A 201 -3.53 -2.40 6.08
C HIS A 201 -2.79 -3.72 6.28
N LEU A 202 -1.61 -3.88 5.66
CA LEU A 202 -0.71 -5.00 5.93
C LEU A 202 0.37 -4.51 6.91
N THR A 203 0.18 -4.77 8.21
CA THR A 203 1.00 -4.17 9.27
C THR A 203 2.42 -4.74 9.32
N LEU A 204 3.32 -4.09 10.06
CA LEU A 204 4.76 -4.37 10.06
C LEU A 204 5.13 -5.84 10.32
N SER A 205 4.51 -6.50 11.31
CA SER A 205 4.79 -7.91 11.63
C SER A 205 4.14 -8.91 10.68
N SER A 206 3.26 -8.45 9.80
CA SER A 206 2.41 -9.33 9.02
C SER A 206 3.11 -9.93 7.81
N THR A 207 2.53 -11.01 7.29
CA THR A 207 2.87 -11.54 5.97
C THR A 207 1.60 -11.98 5.26
N ALA A 208 1.52 -11.83 3.94
CA ALA A 208 0.28 -12.13 3.23
C ALA A 208 0.47 -12.67 1.81
N TYR A 209 -0.47 -13.48 1.35
CA TYR A 209 -0.66 -13.86 -0.05
C TYR A 209 -2.05 -13.38 -0.50
N LEU A 210 -2.10 -12.40 -1.39
CA LEU A 210 -3.31 -11.79 -1.93
C LEU A 210 -3.43 -12.18 -3.40
N GLU A 211 -4.56 -12.76 -3.82
CA GLU A 211 -4.80 -13.10 -5.22
C GLU A 211 -6.24 -12.73 -5.65
N ASN A 212 -6.38 -12.01 -6.77
CA ASN A 212 -7.66 -11.47 -7.26
C ASN A 212 -8.42 -10.64 -6.20
N ILE A 213 -7.74 -9.63 -5.64
CA ILE A 213 -8.28 -8.71 -4.63
C ILE A 213 -8.55 -7.36 -5.29
N TRP A 214 -9.76 -6.84 -5.14
CA TRP A 214 -10.15 -5.52 -5.67
C TRP A 214 -10.51 -4.60 -4.51
N VAL A 215 -9.87 -3.44 -4.44
CA VAL A 215 -10.02 -2.44 -3.37
C VAL A 215 -10.53 -1.15 -4.00
N TRP A 216 -11.85 -1.03 -4.11
CA TRP A 216 -12.52 -0.01 -4.91
C TRP A 216 -13.34 0.94 -4.05
N VAL A 217 -13.08 2.23 -4.22
CA VAL A 217 -13.96 3.32 -3.78
C VAL A 217 -14.85 3.69 -4.96
N ALA A 218 -16.16 3.74 -4.78
CA ALA A 218 -17.09 3.88 -5.88
C ALA A 218 -16.94 5.21 -6.63
N ASP A 219 -16.65 5.12 -7.92
CA ASP A 219 -16.70 6.21 -8.90
C ASP A 219 -18.08 6.34 -9.55
N HIS A 220 -18.89 5.27 -9.54
CA HIS A 220 -20.26 5.23 -10.04
C HIS A 220 -21.17 4.30 -9.22
N ASP A 221 -22.48 4.55 -9.25
CA ASP A 221 -23.49 3.71 -8.60
C ASP A 221 -23.78 2.45 -9.44
N LEU A 222 -23.57 1.27 -8.86
CA LEU A 222 -23.73 -0.03 -9.52
C LEU A 222 -25.18 -0.54 -9.54
N ASP A 223 -26.06 -0.03 -8.67
CA ASP A 223 -27.42 -0.52 -8.47
C ASP A 223 -28.45 0.28 -9.29
N VAL A 224 -28.09 1.45 -9.83
CA VAL A 224 -28.89 2.22 -10.79
C VAL A 224 -28.52 1.93 -12.25
N SER A 225 -29.53 1.86 -13.13
CA SER A 225 -29.33 1.53 -14.55
C SER A 225 -28.57 2.59 -15.36
N SER A 226 -28.45 3.81 -14.84
CA SER A 226 -27.73 4.92 -15.43
C SER A 226 -26.21 4.84 -15.19
N GLN A 227 -25.78 4.12 -14.14
CA GLN A 227 -24.40 4.14 -13.62
C GLN A 227 -23.90 5.57 -13.45
N ASP A 228 -24.70 6.39 -12.75
CA ASP A 228 -24.37 7.79 -12.49
C ASP A 228 -23.08 7.87 -11.66
N GLN A 229 -22.18 8.78 -12.01
CA GLN A 229 -20.95 9.02 -11.26
C GLN A 229 -21.26 9.58 -9.87
N ILE A 230 -20.51 9.14 -8.86
CA ILE A 230 -20.68 9.53 -7.46
C ILE A 230 -19.33 9.86 -6.80
N ASP A 231 -19.39 10.75 -5.81
CA ASP A 231 -18.21 11.20 -5.06
C ASP A 231 -18.18 10.51 -3.69
N ILE A 232 -17.36 9.45 -3.56
CA ILE A 232 -17.15 8.74 -2.29
C ILE A 232 -15.70 8.96 -1.83
N TYR A 233 -15.52 9.25 -0.53
CA TYR A 233 -14.22 9.62 0.02
C TYR A 233 -13.70 8.51 0.94
N ALA A 234 -12.66 7.79 0.50
CA ALA A 234 -11.78 7.04 1.38
C ALA A 234 -10.36 7.56 1.25
N ALA A 235 -9.65 7.73 2.36
CA ALA A 235 -8.35 8.40 2.31
C ALA A 235 -7.28 7.55 1.62
N ARG A 236 -7.24 6.25 1.90
CA ARG A 236 -6.11 5.36 1.57
C ARG A 236 -6.61 4.01 1.09
N GLY A 237 -6.05 3.53 -0.02
CA GLY A 237 -6.32 2.19 -0.55
C GLY A 237 -5.61 1.12 0.29
N ILE A 238 -4.42 0.75 -0.15
CA ILE A 238 -3.61 -0.33 0.44
C ILE A 238 -2.33 0.25 1.04
N LEU A 239 -2.18 0.15 2.37
CA LEU A 239 -0.94 0.43 3.09
C LEU A 239 -0.20 -0.87 3.37
N ILE A 240 1.09 -0.93 3.02
CA ILE A 240 1.95 -2.10 3.14
C ILE A 240 3.19 -1.72 3.96
N GLU A 241 3.29 -2.29 5.16
CA GLU A 241 4.45 -2.22 6.05
C GLU A 241 5.05 -3.63 6.29
N SER A 242 4.31 -4.67 5.90
CA SER A 242 4.72 -6.07 5.86
C SER A 242 6.16 -6.29 5.38
N GLN A 243 6.81 -7.29 5.98
CA GLN A 243 8.17 -7.71 5.65
C GLN A 243 8.24 -8.90 4.67
N LEU A 244 7.08 -9.43 4.24
CA LEU A 244 6.95 -10.42 3.16
C LEU A 244 5.50 -10.53 2.66
N THR A 245 5.21 -10.05 1.45
CA THR A 245 3.88 -10.15 0.82
C THR A 245 3.95 -10.52 -0.66
N TRP A 246 2.97 -11.31 -1.12
CA TRP A 246 2.65 -11.54 -2.51
C TRP A 246 1.30 -10.88 -2.87
N LEU A 247 1.27 -10.03 -3.89
CA LEU A 247 0.07 -9.42 -4.45
C LEU A 247 -0.09 -9.82 -5.93
N TYR A 248 -1.00 -10.74 -6.22
CA TYR A 248 -1.25 -11.29 -7.56
C TYR A 248 -2.57 -10.80 -8.13
N GLY A 249 -2.52 -9.98 -9.19
CA GLY A 249 -3.71 -9.46 -9.85
C GLY A 249 -4.59 -8.64 -8.90
N THR A 250 -3.98 -7.73 -8.13
CA THR A 250 -4.72 -6.86 -7.19
C THR A 250 -4.96 -5.49 -7.82
N ALA A 251 -6.11 -4.88 -7.52
CA ALA A 251 -6.43 -3.52 -7.96
C ALA A 251 -6.79 -2.64 -6.76
N SER A 252 -6.34 -1.40 -6.75
CA SER A 252 -6.77 -0.39 -5.76
C SER A 252 -7.08 0.91 -6.47
N GLU A 253 -8.24 1.49 -6.22
CA GLU A 253 -8.77 2.59 -7.04
C GLU A 253 -9.49 3.65 -6.21
N HIS A 254 -9.43 4.89 -6.72
CA HIS A 254 -10.18 6.06 -6.32
C HIS A 254 -10.05 6.49 -4.83
N SER A 255 -8.98 6.07 -4.15
CA SER A 255 -8.61 6.59 -2.82
C SER A 255 -7.92 7.96 -2.90
N THR A 256 -8.15 8.84 -1.93
CA THR A 256 -7.77 10.27 -2.01
C THR A 256 -6.27 10.54 -1.96
N LEU A 257 -5.54 9.85 -1.08
CA LEU A 257 -4.11 10.07 -0.81
C LEU A 257 -3.23 9.15 -1.67
N TYR A 258 -3.56 7.86 -1.69
CA TYR A 258 -2.85 6.87 -2.49
C TYR A 258 -3.67 5.60 -2.72
N GLN A 259 -3.39 4.90 -3.81
CA GLN A 259 -3.93 3.58 -4.09
C GLN A 259 -3.05 2.50 -3.45
N TYR A 260 -1.73 2.53 -3.69
CA TYR A 260 -0.75 1.70 -2.99
C TYR A 260 0.31 2.56 -2.29
N GLN A 261 0.55 2.34 -1.00
CA GLN A 261 1.72 2.86 -0.30
C GLN A 261 2.50 1.71 0.35
N LEU A 262 3.80 1.64 0.03
CA LEU A 262 4.77 0.80 0.71
C LEU A 262 5.60 1.70 1.65
N SER A 263 5.66 1.36 2.93
CA SER A 263 6.34 2.15 3.97
C SER A 263 7.18 1.23 4.85
N GLY A 264 8.51 1.33 4.78
CA GLY A 264 9.41 0.41 5.51
C GLY A 264 9.31 -1.06 5.08
N ALA A 265 8.57 -1.34 4.00
CA ALA A 265 8.20 -2.69 3.58
C ALA A 265 9.40 -3.43 2.97
N GLN A 266 9.40 -4.75 3.13
CA GLN A 266 10.46 -5.61 2.59
C GLN A 266 9.91 -6.84 1.89
N ASN A 267 10.65 -7.36 0.91
CA ASN A 267 10.38 -8.62 0.23
C ASN A 267 8.97 -8.71 -0.38
N ILE A 268 8.51 -7.62 -0.99
CA ILE A 268 7.18 -7.54 -1.59
C ILE A 268 7.26 -7.92 -3.07
N LEU A 269 6.45 -8.88 -3.49
CA LEU A 269 6.24 -9.21 -4.89
C LEU A 269 4.83 -8.82 -5.31
N ILE A 270 4.74 -8.03 -6.38
CA ILE A 270 3.51 -7.48 -6.93
C ILE A 270 3.44 -7.88 -8.40
N GLY A 271 2.30 -8.39 -8.90
CA GLY A 271 2.14 -8.62 -10.33
C GLY A 271 0.83 -9.32 -10.76
N MET A 272 0.01 -8.77 -11.65
CA MET A 272 -0.07 -7.35 -12.06
C MET A 272 -0.77 -6.53 -10.96
N ILE A 273 -0.52 -5.23 -10.90
CA ILE A 273 -1.42 -4.26 -10.24
C ILE A 273 -2.13 -3.34 -11.23
N GLN A 274 -3.31 -2.87 -10.81
CA GLN A 274 -4.09 -1.85 -11.50
C GLN A 274 -4.42 -0.70 -10.52
N THR A 275 -4.34 0.55 -10.97
CA THR A 275 -4.76 1.74 -10.22
C THR A 275 -5.51 2.77 -11.05
N GLU A 276 -6.54 3.37 -10.45
CA GLU A 276 -7.18 4.59 -10.94
C GLU A 276 -7.22 5.68 -9.85
N SER A 277 -7.02 6.94 -10.27
CA SER A 277 -7.22 8.11 -9.39
C SER A 277 -8.72 8.47 -9.27
N PRO A 278 -9.18 9.05 -8.15
CA PRO A 278 -10.60 9.42 -8.00
C PRO A 278 -11.01 10.51 -8.98
N TYR A 279 -12.15 10.34 -9.65
CA TYR A 279 -12.59 11.22 -10.73
C TYR A 279 -12.94 12.66 -10.29
N TYR A 280 -13.21 12.89 -9.00
CA TYR A 280 -13.40 14.25 -8.48
C TYR A 280 -12.09 15.04 -8.42
N GLN A 281 -10.91 14.41 -8.34
CA GLN A 281 -9.64 15.14 -8.30
C GLN A 281 -9.35 15.79 -9.66
N PRO A 282 -8.87 17.05 -9.71
CA PRO A 282 -8.32 17.86 -8.61
C PRO A 282 -9.32 18.80 -7.90
N SER A 283 -10.62 18.46 -7.84
CA SER A 283 -11.67 19.30 -7.21
C SER A 283 -12.54 18.51 -6.21
N PRO A 284 -12.10 18.33 -4.96
CA PRO A 284 -10.93 18.96 -4.33
C PRO A 284 -9.61 18.25 -4.66
N GLU A 285 -8.50 18.95 -4.44
CA GLU A 285 -7.15 18.38 -4.48
C GLU A 285 -6.87 17.50 -3.25
N ALA A 286 -5.98 16.53 -3.39
CA ALA A 286 -5.43 15.80 -2.25
C ALA A 286 -4.70 16.79 -1.30
N PRO A 287 -4.81 16.64 0.03
CA PRO A 287 -5.39 15.51 0.75
C PRO A 287 -6.89 15.62 1.10
N VAL A 288 -7.58 16.70 0.70
CA VAL A 288 -8.95 17.01 1.13
C VAL A 288 -9.92 15.90 0.68
N PRO A 289 -10.85 15.42 1.54
CA PRO A 289 -11.25 15.97 2.85
C PRO A 289 -10.40 15.56 4.05
N PHE A 290 -9.33 14.79 3.86
CA PHE A 290 -8.57 14.19 4.95
C PHE A 290 -7.40 15.06 5.43
N THR A 291 -6.98 14.81 6.67
CA THR A 291 -5.73 15.34 7.23
C THR A 291 -4.66 14.23 7.24
N PRO A 292 -3.53 14.40 6.54
CA PRO A 292 -2.39 13.49 6.60
C PRO A 292 -1.77 13.40 8.00
N GLY A 293 -1.09 12.29 8.29
CA GLY A 293 -0.37 12.05 9.55
C GLY A 293 -1.08 11.12 10.52
N MET A 294 -2.07 10.35 10.06
CA MET A 294 -2.72 9.29 10.84
C MET A 294 -1.99 7.95 10.71
N PHE A 295 -1.33 7.71 9.56
CA PHE A 295 -0.51 6.54 9.31
C PHE A 295 0.91 6.94 8.94
N VAL A 296 1.85 6.00 9.10
CA VAL A 296 3.25 6.21 8.78
C VAL A 296 3.42 6.66 7.33
N ASN A 297 4.28 7.66 7.14
CA ASN A 297 4.62 8.22 5.84
C ASN A 297 3.43 8.71 5.01
N ASP A 298 2.28 9.09 5.60
CA ASP A 298 1.18 9.74 4.86
C ASP A 298 1.68 10.90 3.96
N PRO A 299 1.27 10.98 2.68
CA PRO A 299 1.66 12.09 1.81
C PRO A 299 0.99 13.40 2.26
N ASN A 300 1.80 14.41 2.55
CA ASN A 300 1.38 15.77 2.95
C ASN A 300 1.00 16.69 1.77
N PHE A 301 1.45 16.34 0.55
CA PHE A 301 1.29 17.10 -0.70
C PHE A 301 1.84 18.54 -0.64
N ASP A 302 2.76 18.84 0.28
CA ASP A 302 3.27 20.20 0.46
C ASP A 302 4.07 20.72 -0.75
N ASP A 303 4.78 19.83 -1.45
CA ASP A 303 5.56 20.18 -2.65
C ASP A 303 4.70 20.82 -3.76
N TYR A 304 3.46 20.35 -3.91
CA TYR A 304 2.51 20.81 -4.93
C TYR A 304 2.01 22.24 -4.67
N LYS A 305 1.98 22.68 -3.41
CA LYS A 305 1.53 24.03 -3.03
C LYS A 305 2.46 25.14 -3.51
N SER A 306 3.69 24.79 -3.91
CA SER A 306 4.73 25.73 -4.33
C SER A 306 4.76 26.01 -5.85
N ASP A 307 4.11 25.16 -6.67
CA ASP A 307 4.15 25.23 -8.13
C ASP A 307 2.72 25.25 -8.68
N SER A 308 2.26 26.44 -9.10
CA SER A 308 0.90 26.64 -9.64
C SER A 308 0.63 25.95 -10.98
N THR A 309 1.58 25.16 -11.51
CA THR A 309 1.38 24.31 -12.69
C THR A 309 1.12 22.85 -12.36
N LYS A 310 1.17 22.47 -11.08
CA LYS A 310 0.89 21.12 -10.57
C LYS A 310 -0.36 21.15 -9.68
N TYR A 311 -1.13 20.06 -9.72
CA TYR A 311 -2.26 19.81 -8.82
C TYR A 311 -1.92 18.62 -7.92
N ALA A 312 -2.33 18.65 -6.65
CA ALA A 312 -2.18 17.51 -5.76
C ALA A 312 -3.29 16.47 -6.07
N VAL A 313 -2.86 15.31 -6.59
CA VAL A 313 -3.70 14.16 -6.92
C VAL A 313 -3.15 12.90 -6.24
N SER A 314 -3.98 11.88 -6.06
CA SER A 314 -3.62 10.64 -5.37
C SER A 314 -2.39 9.96 -5.98
N TRP A 315 -1.51 9.40 -5.17
CA TRP A 315 -0.42 8.55 -5.66
C TRP A 315 -0.95 7.18 -6.10
N ASP A 316 -0.65 6.76 -7.33
CA ASP A 316 -0.92 5.39 -7.77
C ASP A 316 -0.13 4.37 -6.95
N VAL A 317 1.19 4.49 -6.96
CA VAL A 317 2.10 3.66 -6.16
C VAL A 317 3.17 4.57 -5.54
N ARG A 318 3.24 4.60 -4.20
CA ARG A 318 4.25 5.34 -3.46
C ARG A 318 5.11 4.39 -2.64
N ILE A 319 6.43 4.44 -2.81
CA ILE A 319 7.39 3.55 -2.15
C ILE A 319 8.32 4.41 -1.28
N VAL A 320 8.24 4.23 0.03
CA VAL A 320 8.99 4.97 1.06
C VAL A 320 9.72 3.97 1.96
N GLU A 321 11.00 4.21 2.20
CA GLU A 321 11.89 3.40 3.03
C GLU A 321 11.86 1.87 2.80
N SER A 322 11.44 1.45 1.62
CA SER A 322 11.19 0.04 1.32
C SER A 322 12.32 -0.55 0.48
N SER A 323 12.55 -1.86 0.59
CA SER A 323 13.61 -2.58 -0.13
C SER A 323 13.18 -3.98 -0.57
N SER A 324 13.90 -4.59 -1.52
CA SER A 324 13.51 -5.89 -2.11
C SER A 324 12.08 -5.92 -2.66
N ILE A 325 11.67 -4.83 -3.33
CA ILE A 325 10.35 -4.66 -3.93
C ILE A 325 10.40 -5.03 -5.42
N TRP A 326 9.52 -5.94 -5.84
CA TRP A 326 9.41 -6.41 -7.21
C TRP A 326 8.01 -6.11 -7.75
N VAL A 327 7.91 -5.25 -8.76
CA VAL A 327 6.64 -4.90 -9.42
C VAL A 327 6.66 -5.43 -10.85
N LEU A 328 5.99 -6.56 -11.08
CA LEU A 328 5.94 -7.29 -12.33
C LEU A 328 4.67 -6.95 -13.10
N SER A 329 4.77 -5.96 -13.98
CA SER A 329 3.68 -5.43 -14.82
C SER A 329 2.64 -4.61 -14.05
N THR A 330 2.23 -3.49 -14.64
CA THR A 330 1.33 -2.50 -14.04
C THR A 330 0.38 -1.92 -15.08
N GLY A 331 -0.89 -1.74 -14.71
CA GLY A 331 -1.87 -0.92 -15.43
C GLY A 331 -2.22 0.29 -14.57
N ILE A 332 -1.39 1.34 -14.62
CA ILE A 332 -1.57 2.55 -13.83
C ILE A 332 -2.26 3.61 -14.69
N TYR A 333 -3.43 4.08 -14.27
CA TYR A 333 -4.27 5.02 -15.00
C TYR A 333 -4.63 6.24 -14.12
N SER A 334 -3.80 7.28 -14.17
CA SER A 334 -4.09 8.56 -13.52
C SER A 334 -4.25 9.69 -14.53
N TRP A 335 -5.04 10.69 -14.16
CA TRP A 335 -5.33 11.86 -14.98
C TRP A 335 -4.11 12.78 -15.05
N ALA A 336 -3.73 13.16 -16.28
CA ALA A 336 -2.65 14.12 -16.56
C ALA A 336 -1.24 13.75 -16.00
N ILE A 337 -0.89 12.46 -15.92
CA ILE A 337 0.47 12.01 -15.58
C ILE A 337 1.51 12.65 -16.52
N VAL A 338 2.40 13.47 -15.95
CA VAL A 338 3.60 14.00 -16.64
C VAL A 338 4.81 13.08 -16.38
N GLU A 339 4.97 12.63 -15.14
CA GLU A 339 6.06 11.78 -14.66
C GLU A 339 5.51 10.39 -14.33
N MET A 340 5.90 9.37 -15.09
CA MET A 340 5.50 7.98 -14.85
C MET A 340 6.15 7.39 -13.59
N ILE A 341 7.40 7.81 -13.31
CA ILE A 341 8.19 7.42 -12.14
C ILE A 341 9.00 8.64 -11.72
N THR A 342 8.84 9.05 -10.46
CA THR A 342 9.56 10.17 -9.85
C THR A 342 10.49 9.62 -8.76
N PRO A 343 11.74 9.23 -9.08
CA PRO A 343 12.66 8.69 -8.10
C PRO A 343 13.20 9.78 -7.17
N TYR A 344 13.29 9.49 -5.88
CA TYR A 344 13.82 10.42 -4.89
C TYR A 344 15.25 10.88 -5.25
N LYS A 345 15.42 12.20 -5.41
CA LYS A 345 16.67 12.86 -5.85
C LYS A 345 17.26 12.34 -7.17
N GLY A 346 16.44 11.72 -8.03
CA GLY A 346 16.83 11.26 -9.37
C GLY A 346 16.11 12.00 -10.51
N THR A 347 16.37 11.60 -11.74
CA THR A 347 15.70 12.10 -12.94
C THR A 347 14.34 11.40 -13.12
N PRO A 348 13.21 12.13 -13.23
CA PRO A 348 11.92 11.51 -13.52
C PRO A 348 11.87 10.83 -14.89
N THR A 349 11.14 9.72 -14.98
CA THR A 349 10.81 9.07 -16.25
C THR A 349 9.51 9.68 -16.77
N TYR A 350 9.58 10.49 -17.84
CA TYR A 350 8.42 11.23 -18.34
C TYR A 350 7.54 10.41 -19.30
N ALA A 351 6.22 10.60 -19.22
CA ALA A 351 5.24 9.93 -20.08
C ALA A 351 5.44 10.29 -21.56
N LYS A 352 5.66 11.57 -21.86
CA LYS A 352 5.88 12.10 -23.23
C LYS A 352 7.00 11.39 -24.00
N ASP A 353 8.00 10.85 -23.30
CA ASP A 353 9.18 10.22 -23.89
C ASP A 353 8.99 8.70 -24.08
N ASN A 354 7.87 8.13 -23.61
CA ASN A 354 7.57 6.70 -23.56
C ASN A 354 6.16 6.35 -24.13
N MET A 355 5.57 7.22 -24.95
CA MET A 355 4.21 7.10 -25.49
C MET A 355 4.02 5.87 -26.41
N ASN A 356 3.27 4.87 -25.95
CA ASN A 356 3.00 3.60 -26.63
C ASN A 356 1.49 3.41 -26.87
N GLY A 357 0.98 4.00 -27.96
CA GLY A 357 -0.43 3.95 -28.32
C GLY A 357 -1.26 4.93 -27.49
N LEU A 358 -2.24 4.43 -26.73
CA LEU A 358 -3.09 5.24 -25.85
C LEU A 358 -2.38 5.64 -24.54
N LEU A 359 -1.45 4.81 -24.08
CA LEU A 359 -0.76 4.94 -22.80
C LEU A 359 0.73 5.24 -23.02
N SER A 360 1.49 5.41 -21.93
CA SER A 360 2.95 5.40 -21.97
C SER A 360 3.48 4.17 -21.24
N SER A 361 4.56 3.56 -21.74
CA SER A 361 5.07 2.29 -21.19
C SER A 361 6.58 2.18 -21.26
N ILE A 362 7.19 1.70 -20.18
CA ILE A 362 8.58 1.24 -20.13
C ILE A 362 8.61 -0.28 -19.96
N LEU A 363 9.71 -0.93 -20.36
CA LEU A 363 9.94 -2.35 -20.12
C LEU A 363 10.28 -2.61 -18.65
N ALA A 364 11.16 -1.78 -18.09
CA ALA A 364 11.59 -1.89 -16.70
C ALA A 364 12.10 -0.54 -16.18
N TRP A 365 11.96 -0.33 -14.86
CA TRP A 365 12.70 0.68 -14.13
C TRP A 365 13.49 0.01 -13.02
N LEU A 366 14.78 0.31 -12.90
CA LEU A 366 15.69 -0.38 -11.98
C LEU A 366 16.31 0.60 -10.99
N SER A 367 16.07 0.36 -9.70
CA SER A 367 16.91 0.85 -8.60
C SER A 367 18.13 -0.07 -8.44
N SER A 368 19.19 0.39 -7.77
CA SER A 368 20.30 -0.51 -7.43
C SER A 368 19.86 -1.50 -6.35
N ALA A 369 20.30 -2.76 -6.47
CA ALA A 369 19.79 -3.89 -5.68
C ALA A 369 19.97 -3.77 -4.14
N ASN A 370 20.82 -2.85 -3.67
CA ASN A 370 21.10 -2.62 -2.25
C ASN A 370 20.63 -1.24 -1.76
N GLN A 371 19.79 -0.52 -2.51
CA GLN A 371 19.24 0.77 -2.10
C GLN A 371 17.81 0.64 -1.57
N THR A 372 17.60 1.19 -0.37
CA THR A 372 16.28 1.54 0.14
C THR A 372 15.69 2.66 -0.72
N ALA A 373 14.50 2.44 -1.29
CA ALA A 373 13.79 3.44 -2.06
C ALA A 373 13.16 4.50 -1.14
N GLY A 374 13.25 5.78 -1.52
CA GLY A 374 12.53 6.86 -0.82
C GLY A 374 12.90 7.04 0.66
N LEU A 375 14.21 7.08 0.98
CA LEU A 375 14.71 7.42 2.32
C LEU A 375 14.11 8.75 2.83
N ARG A 376 13.61 8.82 4.08
CA ARG A 376 13.14 10.09 4.66
C ARG A 376 14.28 11.12 4.71
N GLU A 377 13.93 12.36 4.39
CA GLU A 377 14.77 13.52 4.68
C GLU A 377 14.18 14.26 5.87
N PHE A 378 14.72 14.00 7.05
CA PHE A 378 14.48 14.86 8.19
C PHE A 378 15.18 16.20 7.95
N ASP A 379 14.44 17.32 8.09
CA ASP A 379 15.01 18.67 8.17
C ASP A 379 16.19 18.72 9.14
N GLY A 380 16.05 17.98 10.24
CA GLY A 380 17.07 17.79 11.25
C GLY A 380 17.22 18.97 12.21
N PHE A 381 17.84 18.67 13.35
CA PHE A 381 18.07 19.61 14.43
C PHE A 381 19.55 19.65 14.82
N SER A 382 20.01 20.78 15.33
CA SER A 382 21.36 20.90 15.89
C SER A 382 21.24 20.99 17.42
N ILE A 383 22.04 20.20 18.14
CA ILE A 383 22.06 20.24 19.62
C ILE A 383 22.62 21.58 20.12
N TYR A 384 23.60 22.12 19.40
CA TYR A 384 24.23 23.40 19.70
C TYR A 384 24.07 24.37 18.52
N SER A 385 23.89 25.64 18.84
CA SER A 385 24.04 26.74 17.88
C SER A 385 25.44 27.34 17.95
N THR A 386 25.88 28.03 16.90
CA THR A 386 27.16 28.77 16.88
C THR A 386 27.27 29.75 18.05
N SER A 387 26.19 30.48 18.38
CA SER A 387 26.17 31.43 19.50
C SER A 387 26.27 30.77 20.89
N THR A 388 25.89 29.50 21.04
CA THR A 388 26.14 28.72 22.28
C THR A 388 27.57 28.21 22.41
N LEU A 389 28.32 28.09 21.30
CA LEU A 389 29.70 27.59 21.30
C LEU A 389 30.77 28.69 21.25
N GLU A 390 30.40 29.89 20.78
CA GLU A 390 31.26 31.07 20.72
C GLU A 390 32.02 31.38 22.04
N PRO A 391 31.44 31.21 23.25
CA PRO A 391 32.15 31.44 24.52
C PRO A 391 33.17 30.36 24.91
N LEU A 392 33.24 29.23 24.19
CA LEU A 392 34.02 28.05 24.57
C LEU A 392 35.39 27.94 23.87
N ASP A 393 35.72 28.87 22.97
CA ASP A 393 37.00 28.95 22.23
C ASP A 393 37.42 27.61 21.56
N LEU A 394 36.43 26.88 21.04
CA LEU A 394 36.64 25.57 20.43
C LEU A 394 37.26 25.70 19.02
N PRO A 395 38.13 24.75 18.59
CA PRO A 395 38.62 24.72 17.21
C PRO A 395 37.48 24.66 16.19
N ILE A 396 37.65 25.30 15.02
CA ILE A 396 36.60 25.41 13.98
C ILE A 396 36.00 24.04 13.62
N GLY A 397 36.82 22.99 13.46
CA GLY A 397 36.30 21.64 13.16
C GLY A 397 35.42 21.05 14.27
N CYS A 398 35.67 21.41 15.53
CA CYS A 398 34.84 21.02 16.67
C CYS A 398 33.53 21.84 16.71
N GLN A 399 33.58 23.14 16.38
CA GLN A 399 32.38 23.95 16.22
C GLN A 399 31.49 23.44 15.07
N SER A 400 32.08 23.09 13.93
CA SER A 400 31.35 22.48 12.80
C SER A 400 30.67 21.19 13.21
N ALA A 401 31.39 20.24 13.80
CA ALA A 401 30.83 18.96 14.23
C ALA A 401 29.73 19.11 15.30
N MET A 402 29.89 20.04 16.26
CA MET A 402 28.89 20.27 17.30
C MET A 402 27.65 21.05 16.83
N THR A 403 27.73 21.76 15.70
CA THR A 403 26.59 22.48 15.08
C THR A 403 25.95 21.72 13.93
N GLU A 404 26.51 20.57 13.55
CA GLU A 404 26.01 19.71 12.49
C GLU A 404 24.55 19.29 12.74
N ARG A 405 23.77 19.20 11.65
CA ARG A 405 22.35 18.84 11.73
C ARG A 405 22.20 17.33 11.85
N ILE A 406 21.72 16.89 12.99
CA ILE A 406 21.26 15.52 13.22
C ILE A 406 19.98 15.31 12.40
N LYS A 407 20.09 14.52 11.33
CA LYS A 407 18.98 14.17 10.44
C LYS A 407 18.16 13.03 11.03
N CYS A 408 17.38 13.35 12.04
CA CYS A 408 16.40 12.45 12.65
C CYS A 408 15.09 13.20 12.95
N ASP A 409 14.06 12.47 13.35
CA ASP A 409 12.77 13.04 13.76
C ASP A 409 12.96 14.20 14.78
N PRO A 410 12.37 15.39 14.57
CA PRO A 410 12.52 16.53 15.47
C PRO A 410 12.15 16.25 16.93
N VAL A 411 11.32 15.24 17.21
CA VAL A 411 10.97 14.84 18.58
C VAL A 411 12.20 14.36 19.37
N LEU A 412 13.23 13.81 18.73
CA LEU A 412 14.51 13.46 19.39
C LEU A 412 15.21 14.67 20.00
N ASN A 413 15.00 15.88 19.48
CA ASN A 413 15.54 17.11 20.08
C ASN A 413 14.98 17.33 21.50
N SER A 414 13.75 16.91 21.77
CA SER A 414 13.17 16.93 23.12
C SER A 414 13.77 15.88 24.07
N MET A 415 14.44 14.86 23.51
CA MET A 415 14.97 13.71 24.23
C MET A 415 16.41 13.89 24.74
N ILE A 416 17.11 14.96 24.35
CA ILE A 416 18.53 15.23 24.69
C ILE A 416 18.79 15.25 26.20
N SER A 417 17.81 15.63 27.02
CA SER A 417 17.94 15.58 28.48
C SER A 417 17.95 14.13 28.99
N ALA A 418 18.94 13.78 29.83
CA ALA A 418 19.04 12.47 30.49
C ALA A 418 17.95 12.27 31.56
N LYS A 419 16.74 11.92 31.11
CA LYS A 419 15.57 11.54 31.92
C LYS A 419 14.88 10.33 31.30
N TYR A 420 14.03 9.66 32.07
CA TYR A 420 13.09 8.71 31.49
C TYR A 420 11.97 9.48 30.77
N HIS A 421 11.80 9.25 29.47
CA HIS A 421 10.83 9.96 28.62
C HIS A 421 9.47 9.27 28.53
N GLY A 422 9.36 8.02 28.98
CA GLY A 422 8.13 7.22 28.87
C GLY A 422 7.93 6.59 27.48
N SER A 423 6.74 6.07 27.25
CA SER A 423 6.26 5.70 25.91
C SER A 423 5.77 6.95 25.18
N LEU A 424 5.92 6.98 23.86
CA LEU A 424 5.32 8.01 23.01
C LEU A 424 3.80 7.79 22.79
N ASN A 425 3.29 6.60 23.11
CA ASN A 425 1.87 6.19 22.95
C ASN A 425 1.33 6.42 21.53
N ASN A 426 2.22 6.33 20.54
CA ASN A 426 1.96 6.44 19.12
C ASN A 426 3.06 5.63 18.42
N ASP A 427 2.69 4.52 17.80
CA ASP A 427 3.67 3.57 17.28
C ASP A 427 4.35 4.11 16.01
N THR A 428 3.62 4.80 15.13
CA THR A 428 4.18 5.55 13.99
C THR A 428 5.24 6.58 14.40
N LEU A 429 5.01 7.34 15.47
CA LEU A 429 5.98 8.29 15.99
C LEU A 429 7.17 7.58 16.66
N THR A 430 6.91 6.44 17.31
CA THR A 430 7.95 5.59 17.89
C THR A 430 8.88 5.05 16.82
N GLU A 431 8.36 4.59 15.69
CA GLU A 431 9.14 4.14 14.53
C GLU A 431 9.91 5.28 13.86
N SER A 432 9.30 6.45 13.66
CA SER A 432 9.98 7.64 13.12
C SER A 432 11.16 8.09 14.01
N VAL A 433 11.00 8.00 15.34
CA VAL A 433 12.05 8.29 16.32
C VAL A 433 13.11 7.18 16.39
N CYS A 434 12.73 5.92 16.18
CA CYS A 434 13.64 4.76 16.21
C CYS A 434 14.28 4.44 14.85
N ASP A 435 14.13 5.34 13.87
CA ASP A 435 14.56 5.10 12.49
C ASP A 435 16.06 4.68 12.40
N PRO A 436 16.40 3.55 11.74
CA PRO A 436 17.77 3.07 11.66
C PRO A 436 18.76 4.03 11.00
N THR A 437 18.29 4.91 10.10
CA THR A 437 19.14 5.93 9.46
C THR A 437 19.52 7.03 10.46
N CYS A 438 18.69 7.31 11.46
CA CYS A 438 19.07 8.19 12.56
C CYS A 438 20.34 7.69 13.28
N GLY A 439 20.40 6.38 13.55
CA GLY A 439 21.57 5.75 14.16
C GLY A 439 22.86 5.87 13.33
N GLN A 440 22.77 6.02 12.00
CA GLN A 440 23.91 6.28 11.11
C GLN A 440 24.30 7.77 11.10
N ASN A 441 23.32 8.67 11.09
CA ASN A 441 23.55 10.13 11.19
C ASN A 441 24.12 10.57 12.55
N LEU A 442 23.99 9.74 13.60
CA LEU A 442 24.58 9.94 14.93
C LEU A 442 26.00 9.36 15.09
N GLN A 443 26.55 8.70 14.06
CA GLN A 443 27.89 8.09 14.07
C GLN A 443 28.92 8.83 13.21
N ALA A 444 28.49 9.83 12.44
CA ALA A 444 29.35 10.76 11.70
C ALA A 444 29.94 11.83 12.64
#